data_AF-A0A812UDF7-F1
#
_entry.id   AF-A0A812UDF7-F1
#
_cell.length_a   1.000
_cell.length_b   1.000
_cell.length_c   1.000
_cell.angle_alpha   90.00
_cell.angle_beta   90.00
_cell.angle_gamma   90.00
#
_symmetry.space_group_name_H-M   'P 1'
#
loop_
_entity.id
_entity.type
_entity.pdbx_description
1 polymer ?
#
loop_
_entity_poly.entity_id
_entity_poly.type
_entity_poly.pdbx_seq_one_letter_code
_entity_poly.pdbx_strand_id
1 'polypeptide(L)'
;MAPKRGRGGGAGQHTLSFWMRSKNIEGGVRDRSRSPVQTDGSALPEDGQNDVSDGGFCSANLATAKPSLRQRLAARGAAMSASPQVREHLRGSVPKSCVQQKLLFPNSPPSGAKALATPCRSPCRSDLRKDPDTLESQIRQEEDPKQCAVHASIKERLPDAEYRDEREDPRKAREEEASEEVARILRLAKKREGKEGKDFSEGCDLVWAKAVLGLDDLDADATEVSLVQQKFRSLMRKLHPDRIGACSGATAAMDELRKAKQLCEHRLKFQNLRPPGAPVRLAFSMLCAAPGRRRIRISWQPPSASASSPVRKYFVAALDPSFGQPLTITVLEEWNDELRRCLSVDELTSCILSEEDLVKMPAFFQQAAAVVYVAAGNEAGQSKWATISVPLRGPAAMQSAGEVPAQPAGKVDAKVDARVDARVDARVDARVDAKSTQGKVSSRQCKDFESAAHALLKKPNGAAELCAWLRKQSRGLLASWLQSQAWPTKGSKAELVDRVAFAVGAIGKAN
;
A
#
# COMPACT_ATOMS: atom_id res chain seq x y z
N MET A 1 8.17 70.75 6.07
CA MET A 1 7.00 71.46 5.51
C MET A 1 6.13 70.44 4.80
N ALA A 2 4.86 70.29 5.21
CA ALA A 2 3.90 69.36 4.63
C ALA A 2 3.49 69.77 3.20
N PRO A 3 3.11 68.81 2.35
CA PRO A 3 1.74 68.76 1.79
C PRO A 3 1.28 67.29 1.56
N LYS A 4 0.06 66.89 1.19
CA LYS A 4 -1.19 67.52 0.76
C LYS A 4 -2.28 66.44 0.96
N ARG A 5 -3.45 66.82 1.47
CA ARG A 5 -4.63 65.95 1.61
C ARG A 5 -5.29 65.68 0.25
N GLY A 6 -5.67 64.42 0.03
CA GLY A 6 -6.44 63.97 -1.14
C GLY A 6 -7.93 64.29 -1.03
N ARG A 7 -8.51 64.67 -2.18
CA ARG A 7 -9.95 64.88 -2.40
C ARG A 7 -10.69 63.54 -2.46
N GLY A 8 -11.84 63.51 -1.81
CA GLY A 8 -12.84 62.46 -1.97
C GLY A 8 -13.71 62.64 -3.21
N GLY A 9 -14.35 61.55 -3.61
CA GLY A 9 -15.45 61.47 -4.54
C GLY A 9 -16.22 60.19 -4.24
N GLY A 10 -17.38 60.33 -3.59
CA GLY A 10 -18.28 59.24 -3.27
C GLY A 10 -19.42 59.13 -4.30
N ALA A 11 -19.82 57.90 -4.56
CA ALA A 11 -21.11 57.44 -5.06
C ALA A 11 -21.05 55.90 -4.90
N GLY A 12 -22.04 55.14 -4.49
CA GLY A 12 -23.45 55.33 -4.18
C GLY A 12 -23.96 53.92 -3.87
N GLN A 13 -24.91 53.82 -2.95
CA GLN A 13 -25.41 52.62 -2.31
C GLN A 13 -26.08 51.64 -3.28
N HIS A 14 -25.98 50.32 -3.00
CA HIS A 14 -27.11 49.39 -3.09
C HIS A 14 -26.86 48.19 -2.16
N THR A 15 -27.51 48.23 -1.01
CA THR A 15 -27.68 47.11 -0.06
C THR A 15 -28.80 46.20 -0.55
N LEU A 16 -28.50 44.94 -0.82
CA LEU A 16 -29.47 43.84 -0.89
C LEU A 16 -28.98 42.70 -0.01
N SER A 17 -29.48 42.69 1.21
CA SER A 17 -29.41 41.59 2.16
C SER A 17 -30.37 40.48 1.75
N PHE A 18 -29.84 39.30 1.41
CA PHE A 18 -30.64 38.08 1.23
C PHE A 18 -30.16 36.99 2.20
N TRP A 19 -31.08 36.56 3.06
CA TRP A 19 -30.95 35.43 3.96
C TRP A 19 -30.96 34.11 3.17
N MET A 20 -30.05 33.18 3.48
CA MET A 20 -30.34 31.76 3.36
C MET A 20 -29.80 30.96 4.55
N ARG A 21 -30.72 30.19 5.11
CA ARG A 21 -30.64 29.26 6.24
C ARG A 21 -29.66 28.12 5.96
N SER A 22 -28.67 27.95 6.84
CA SER A 22 -28.01 26.66 7.04
C SER A 22 -28.88 25.80 7.97
N LYS A 23 -29.33 24.64 7.48
CA LYS A 23 -29.95 23.58 8.28
C LYS A 23 -28.87 22.95 9.17
N ASN A 24 -28.99 23.13 10.47
CA ASN A 24 -28.31 22.33 11.47
C ASN A 24 -28.94 20.93 11.49
N ILE A 25 -28.11 19.89 11.33
CA ILE A 25 -28.46 18.52 11.67
C ILE A 25 -27.95 18.28 13.09
N GLU A 26 -28.89 18.26 14.03
CA GLU A 26 -28.68 17.83 15.41
C GLU A 26 -28.50 16.30 15.44
N GLY A 27 -27.30 15.84 15.79
CA GLY A 27 -27.01 14.46 16.11
C GLY A 27 -26.71 14.33 17.60
N GLY A 28 -27.75 14.07 18.40
CA GLY A 28 -27.70 13.97 19.85
C GLY A 28 -26.80 12.84 20.35
N VAL A 29 -25.89 13.21 21.24
CA VAL A 29 -25.11 12.31 22.11
C VAL A 29 -26.07 11.76 23.17
N ARG A 30 -26.43 10.47 23.07
CA ARG A 30 -27.10 9.74 24.15
C ARG A 30 -26.08 8.98 24.99
N ASP A 31 -25.84 9.55 26.15
CA ASP A 31 -25.18 8.95 27.30
C ASP A 31 -26.02 7.77 27.83
N ARG A 32 -25.46 6.55 27.83
CA ARG A 32 -26.10 5.35 28.40
C ARG A 32 -25.39 4.99 29.70
N SER A 33 -25.86 5.60 30.78
CA SER A 33 -25.50 5.24 32.15
C SER A 33 -26.79 5.12 32.95
N ARG A 34 -27.32 3.89 33.12
CA ARG A 34 -28.24 3.53 34.22
C ARG A 34 -28.46 2.02 34.32
N SER A 35 -28.10 1.49 35.48
CA SER A 35 -28.35 0.15 36.00
C SER A 35 -29.86 -0.10 36.23
N PRO A 36 -30.34 -1.35 36.25
CA PRO A 36 -31.73 -1.66 36.55
C PRO A 36 -31.97 -1.80 38.06
N VAL A 37 -33.05 -1.17 38.52
CA VAL A 37 -33.67 -1.38 39.84
C VAL A 37 -34.82 -2.37 39.65
N GLN A 38 -34.89 -3.35 40.56
CA GLN A 38 -35.98 -4.30 40.74
C GLN A 38 -37.29 -3.60 41.13
N THR A 39 -38.41 -4.05 40.56
CA THR A 39 -39.70 -4.08 41.27
C THR A 39 -40.55 -5.23 40.75
N ASP A 40 -40.94 -6.09 41.69
CA ASP A 40 -42.06 -7.04 41.64
C ASP A 40 -43.40 -6.37 41.32
N GLY A 41 -44.38 -7.17 40.88
CA GLY A 41 -45.79 -6.78 40.98
C GLY A 41 -46.72 -7.45 39.97
N SER A 42 -47.27 -8.59 40.37
CA SER A 42 -48.37 -9.34 39.77
C SER A 42 -49.63 -8.52 39.47
N ALA A 43 -50.37 -8.87 38.40
CA ALA A 43 -51.84 -8.98 38.37
C ALA A 43 -52.35 -9.46 36.99
N LEU A 44 -53.02 -10.62 36.98
CA LEU A 44 -54.07 -11.03 36.03
C LEU A 44 -55.36 -10.21 36.31
N PRO A 45 -56.34 -10.07 35.38
CA PRO A 45 -57.29 -11.13 34.97
C PRO A 45 -57.57 -11.18 33.45
N GLU A 46 -57.74 -12.36 32.86
CA GLU A 46 -58.99 -13.11 32.55
C GLU A 46 -59.80 -12.63 31.31
N ASP A 47 -60.02 -13.62 30.45
CA ASP A 47 -61.18 -13.95 29.62
C ASP A 47 -61.53 -13.19 28.33
N GLY A 48 -61.75 -14.02 27.29
CA GLY A 48 -62.33 -13.62 26.01
C GLY A 48 -62.22 -14.70 24.93
N GLN A 49 -62.94 -15.81 25.11
CA GLN A 49 -63.17 -16.89 24.15
C GLN A 49 -63.53 -16.40 22.73
N ASN A 50 -63.07 -17.12 21.71
CA ASN A 50 -63.97 -17.82 20.78
C ASN A 50 -63.23 -18.86 19.91
N ASP A 51 -63.74 -20.08 20.02
CA ASP A 51 -63.55 -21.23 19.14
C ASP A 51 -63.94 -20.93 17.68
N VAL A 52 -63.40 -21.71 16.74
CA VAL A 52 -64.14 -22.75 15.99
C VAL A 52 -63.36 -23.18 14.73
N SER A 53 -63.19 -24.51 14.65
CA SER A 53 -62.94 -25.39 13.49
C SER A 53 -61.52 -25.49 12.92
N ASP A 54 -60.77 -26.58 13.10
CA ASP A 54 -61.01 -28.02 12.87
C ASP A 54 -60.55 -28.46 11.47
N GLY A 55 -59.77 -29.55 11.45
CA GLY A 55 -59.01 -30.02 10.28
C GLY A 55 -57.75 -30.77 10.69
N GLY A 56 -57.91 -31.86 11.44
CA GLY A 56 -56.82 -32.75 11.83
C GLY A 56 -56.23 -33.55 10.67
N PHE A 57 -54.95 -33.92 10.80
CA PHE A 57 -54.45 -35.25 10.44
C PHE A 57 -53.17 -35.56 11.23
N CYS A 58 -53.10 -36.81 11.69
CA CYS A 58 -52.20 -37.30 12.72
C CYS A 58 -50.76 -37.64 12.26
N SER A 59 -49.87 -37.64 13.26
CA SER A 59 -48.72 -38.55 13.46
C SER A 59 -47.47 -38.40 12.60
N ALA A 60 -46.40 -37.84 13.20
CA ALA A 60 -45.30 -38.65 13.77
C ALA A 60 -44.17 -37.73 14.28
N ASN A 61 -43.98 -37.71 15.60
CA ASN A 61 -42.82 -37.12 16.25
C ASN A 61 -41.58 -37.99 16.00
N LEU A 62 -40.53 -37.41 15.38
CA LEU A 62 -39.17 -37.94 15.49
C LEU A 62 -38.21 -36.79 15.81
N ALA A 63 -37.95 -36.59 17.11
CA ALA A 63 -36.95 -35.68 17.60
C ALA A 63 -35.55 -36.20 17.22
N THR A 64 -34.88 -35.52 16.28
CA THR A 64 -33.48 -35.78 15.95
C THR A 64 -32.58 -35.06 16.95
N ALA A 65 -32.26 -35.74 18.04
CA ALA A 65 -31.20 -35.32 18.95
C ALA A 65 -29.84 -35.39 18.23
N LYS A 66 -29.14 -34.26 18.16
CA LYS A 66 -27.77 -34.21 17.62
C LYS A 66 -26.83 -35.03 18.52
N PRO A 67 -26.01 -35.94 17.97
CA PRO A 67 -25.08 -36.72 18.79
C PRO A 67 -24.00 -35.82 19.36
N SER A 68 -23.71 -36.05 20.65
CA SER A 68 -22.71 -35.29 21.41
C SER A 68 -21.31 -35.46 20.81
N LEU A 69 -20.44 -34.45 21.02
CA LEU A 69 -19.06 -34.44 20.55
C LEU A 69 -18.26 -35.69 20.97
N ARG A 70 -18.65 -36.31 22.09
CA ARG A 70 -18.03 -37.52 22.64
C ARG A 70 -18.33 -38.78 21.82
N GLN A 71 -19.53 -38.88 21.23
CA GLN A 71 -19.91 -39.99 20.34
C GLN A 71 -19.22 -39.91 18.98
N ARG A 72 -18.90 -38.71 18.48
CA ARG A 72 -18.18 -38.54 17.21
C ARG A 72 -16.69 -38.89 17.30
N LEU A 73 -16.10 -38.76 18.49
CA LEU A 73 -14.71 -39.12 18.74
C LEU A 73 -14.51 -40.63 18.92
N ALA A 74 -15.51 -41.35 19.45
CA ALA A 74 -15.46 -42.81 19.58
C ALA A 74 -15.53 -43.55 18.24
N ALA A 75 -16.29 -43.03 17.26
CA ALA A 75 -16.42 -43.65 15.94
C ALA A 75 -15.16 -43.52 15.06
N ARG A 76 -14.23 -42.61 15.39
CA ARG A 76 -13.00 -42.37 14.61
C ARG A 76 -11.79 -43.15 15.13
N GLY A 77 -11.91 -43.79 16.30
CA GLY A 77 -10.84 -44.58 16.93
C GLY A 77 -10.80 -46.07 16.55
N ALA A 78 -11.80 -46.59 15.83
CA ALA A 78 -11.94 -48.02 15.56
C ALA A 78 -11.47 -48.46 14.15
N ALA A 79 -10.84 -47.58 13.36
CA ALA A 79 -10.49 -47.86 11.96
C ALA A 79 -8.99 -48.06 11.68
N MET A 80 -8.13 -48.17 12.71
CA MET A 80 -6.69 -48.42 12.51
C MET A 80 -6.13 -49.46 13.48
N SER A 81 -6.60 -50.70 13.39
CA SER A 81 -5.90 -51.85 13.99
C SER A 81 -6.52 -53.19 13.53
N ALA A 82 -5.98 -53.75 12.43
CA ALA A 82 -5.99 -55.16 12.01
C ALA A 82 -5.62 -55.18 10.52
N SER A 83 -4.76 -56.01 9.95
CA SER A 83 -3.87 -57.09 10.40
C SER A 83 -3.00 -57.48 9.16
N PRO A 84 -2.06 -58.44 9.25
CA PRO A 84 -0.78 -58.41 8.55
C PRO A 84 -0.53 -59.54 7.52
N GLN A 85 0.69 -59.52 6.96
CA GLN A 85 1.53 -60.60 6.42
C GLN A 85 1.55 -60.93 4.91
N VAL A 86 2.76 -61.40 4.53
CA VAL A 86 3.21 -62.23 3.38
C VAL A 86 3.89 -61.44 2.23
N ARG A 87 5.11 -61.73 1.71
CA ARG A 87 6.29 -62.56 2.07
C ARG A 87 7.39 -62.30 1.01
N GLU A 88 8.67 -62.35 1.43
CA GLU A 88 9.94 -62.66 0.73
C GLU A 88 10.18 -62.34 -0.77
N HIS A 89 11.29 -61.65 -1.09
CA HIS A 89 12.44 -62.24 -1.82
C HIS A 89 13.66 -61.29 -2.07
N LEU A 90 14.87 -61.87 -1.91
CA LEU A 90 16.20 -61.55 -2.51
C LEU A 90 16.97 -60.32 -1.98
N ARG A 91 18.01 -60.45 -1.14
CA ARG A 91 19.42 -60.91 -1.35
C ARG A 91 20.21 -60.19 -2.46
N GLY A 92 21.34 -59.59 -2.05
CA GLY A 92 22.50 -59.17 -2.87
C GLY A 92 22.40 -57.72 -3.34
N SER A 93 23.43 -56.89 -3.45
CA SER A 93 24.88 -57.05 -3.33
C SER A 93 25.47 -55.63 -3.25
N VAL A 94 26.50 -55.43 -2.42
CA VAL A 94 27.38 -54.25 -2.44
C VAL A 94 28.25 -54.31 -3.70
N PRO A 95 28.72 -53.17 -4.24
CA PRO A 95 30.17 -53.05 -4.38
C PRO A 95 30.73 -51.68 -3.95
N LYS A 96 31.90 -51.77 -3.31
CA LYS A 96 32.86 -50.70 -3.05
C LYS A 96 33.85 -50.62 -4.22
N SER A 97 34.20 -49.42 -4.66
CA SER A 97 35.55 -49.02 -5.11
C SER A 97 35.56 -47.48 -5.28
N CYS A 98 36.39 -46.78 -4.50
CA CYS A 98 37.63 -46.09 -4.95
C CYS A 98 37.42 -45.22 -6.21
N VAL A 99 37.70 -43.92 -6.19
CA VAL A 99 39.07 -43.38 -6.25
C VAL A 99 39.15 -41.97 -5.65
N GLN A 100 40.24 -41.73 -4.92
CA GLN A 100 40.74 -40.44 -4.47
C GLN A 100 41.08 -39.53 -5.66
N GLN A 101 40.64 -38.28 -5.65
CA GLN A 101 41.35 -37.21 -6.36
C GLN A 101 41.59 -36.03 -5.42
N LYS A 102 42.87 -35.92 -5.08
CA LYS A 102 43.55 -34.92 -4.29
C LYS A 102 44.02 -33.85 -5.28
N LEU A 103 43.35 -32.71 -5.35
CA LEU A 103 43.85 -31.54 -6.07
C LEU A 103 44.28 -30.48 -5.07
N LEU A 104 45.58 -30.46 -4.86
CA LEU A 104 46.35 -29.31 -4.38
C LEU A 104 46.38 -28.27 -5.52
N PHE A 105 46.04 -27.02 -5.23
CA PHE A 105 46.68 -25.90 -5.92
C PHE A 105 47.09 -24.83 -4.91
N PRO A 106 48.25 -24.18 -5.11
CA PRO A 106 48.97 -23.45 -4.09
C PRO A 106 48.74 -21.95 -4.12
N ASN A 107 49.13 -21.35 -3.00
CA ASN A 107 49.55 -19.98 -2.72
C ASN A 107 49.87 -19.05 -3.91
N SER A 108 49.43 -17.80 -3.73
CA SER A 108 49.91 -16.56 -4.37
C SER A 108 51.43 -16.47 -4.49
N PRO A 109 51.94 -15.64 -5.42
CA PRO A 109 52.96 -14.64 -5.03
C PRO A 109 52.77 -13.30 -5.82
N PRO A 110 53.69 -12.30 -5.79
CA PRO A 110 53.36 -10.94 -5.34
C PRO A 110 53.59 -9.84 -6.42
N SER A 111 53.24 -8.61 -6.04
CA SER A 111 53.73 -7.29 -6.49
C SER A 111 54.50 -7.15 -7.82
N GLY A 112 54.09 -6.19 -8.65
CA GLY A 112 55.01 -5.59 -9.63
C GLY A 112 54.33 -4.66 -10.63
N ALA A 113 54.69 -3.38 -10.56
CA ALA A 113 54.21 -2.28 -11.40
C ALA A 113 54.36 -2.52 -12.92
N LYS A 114 53.44 -1.94 -13.70
CA LYS A 114 53.76 -1.06 -14.85
C LYS A 114 52.48 -0.47 -15.46
N ALA A 115 52.53 0.84 -15.65
CA ALA A 115 51.58 1.63 -16.42
C ALA A 115 51.42 1.10 -17.84
N LEU A 116 50.20 1.09 -18.36
CA LEU A 116 49.90 1.13 -19.80
C LEU A 116 48.52 1.73 -20.02
N ALA A 117 48.51 2.75 -20.87
CA ALA A 117 47.41 3.63 -21.19
C ALA A 117 46.19 2.88 -21.76
N THR A 118 45.01 3.25 -21.30
CA THR A 118 43.73 2.88 -21.91
C THR A 118 43.26 4.05 -22.77
N PRO A 119 43.08 3.90 -24.10
CA PRO A 119 42.46 4.93 -24.91
C PRO A 119 40.94 4.85 -24.81
N CYS A 120 40.32 6.00 -24.53
CA CYS A 120 38.90 6.24 -24.68
C CYS A 120 38.44 5.90 -26.11
N ARG A 121 37.39 5.10 -26.24
CA ARG A 121 36.56 5.06 -27.45
C ARG A 121 35.08 5.21 -27.09
N SER A 122 34.62 6.45 -27.21
CA SER A 122 33.24 6.79 -27.54
C SER A 122 32.87 6.25 -28.93
N PRO A 123 31.60 5.88 -29.18
CA PRO A 123 31.02 6.04 -30.50
C PRO A 123 30.10 7.26 -30.50
N CYS A 124 30.54 8.28 -31.24
CA CYS A 124 29.68 9.37 -31.65
C CYS A 124 28.64 8.89 -32.67
N ARG A 125 27.50 9.57 -32.63
CA ARG A 125 26.51 9.71 -33.70
C ARG A 125 27.15 9.87 -35.10
N SER A 126 26.62 9.12 -36.07
CA SER A 126 26.50 9.52 -37.48
C SER A 126 25.36 8.67 -38.07
N ASP A 127 24.24 9.29 -38.42
CA ASP A 127 23.87 9.58 -39.80
C ASP A 127 23.56 8.34 -40.64
N LEU A 128 22.26 7.99 -40.72
CA LEU A 128 21.69 7.26 -41.84
C LEU A 128 20.28 7.80 -42.10
N ARG A 129 20.21 8.82 -42.97
CA ARG A 129 19.07 9.06 -43.85
C ARG A 129 19.08 7.94 -44.90
N LYS A 130 17.96 7.26 -45.09
CA LYS A 130 17.64 6.56 -46.35
C LYS A 130 16.15 6.72 -46.63
N ASP A 131 15.88 7.23 -47.82
CA ASP A 131 14.58 7.48 -48.41
C ASP A 131 13.80 6.17 -48.65
N PRO A 132 12.45 6.24 -48.69
CA PRO A 132 11.60 5.14 -49.09
C PRO A 132 11.20 5.31 -50.55
N ASP A 133 11.66 4.42 -51.43
CA ASP A 133 11.04 4.21 -52.73
C ASP A 133 11.27 2.77 -53.17
N THR A 134 10.30 2.24 -53.92
CA THR A 134 10.30 0.97 -54.67
C THR A 134 9.80 -0.28 -53.92
N LEU A 135 8.51 -0.59 -54.09
CA LEU A 135 8.01 -1.91 -54.48
C LEU A 135 6.46 -1.93 -54.50
N GLU A 136 5.88 -1.45 -55.61
CA GLU A 136 4.50 -1.78 -56.00
C GLU A 136 4.51 -2.15 -57.48
N SER A 137 4.64 -3.44 -57.75
CA SER A 137 4.34 -4.01 -59.07
C SER A 137 4.32 -5.53 -58.98
N GLN A 138 3.12 -6.12 -59.03
CA GLN A 138 2.76 -7.32 -59.79
C GLN A 138 1.46 -7.89 -59.22
N ILE A 139 0.35 -7.66 -59.91
CA ILE A 139 -0.65 -8.65 -60.32
C ILE A 139 -1.62 -7.91 -61.26
N ARG A 140 -1.50 -8.20 -62.55
CA ARG A 140 -2.43 -7.86 -63.63
C ARG A 140 -2.57 -9.11 -64.49
N GLN A 141 -3.73 -9.20 -65.17
CA GLN A 141 -4.23 -10.26 -66.05
C GLN A 141 -5.06 -11.31 -65.28
N GLU A 142 -6.31 -11.58 -65.61
CA GLU A 142 -6.94 -11.67 -66.93
C GLU A 142 -8.22 -10.84 -67.11
N GLU A 143 -8.41 -10.38 -68.35
CA GLU A 143 -9.65 -9.85 -68.91
C GLU A 143 -10.50 -11.00 -69.48
N ASP A 144 -11.83 -10.83 -69.50
CA ASP A 144 -12.60 -11.22 -70.68
C ASP A 144 -13.86 -10.33 -70.84
N PRO A 145 -14.16 -9.78 -72.03
CA PRO A 145 -15.21 -8.81 -72.26
C PRO A 145 -16.41 -9.39 -73.03
N LYS A 146 -17.61 -8.82 -72.82
CA LYS A 146 -18.75 -8.80 -73.77
C LYS A 146 -19.82 -7.83 -73.25
N GLN A 147 -19.96 -6.68 -73.91
CA GLN A 147 -21.08 -6.37 -74.82
C GLN A 147 -22.46 -6.35 -74.14
N CYS A 148 -23.01 -5.15 -73.94
CA CYS A 148 -24.07 -4.63 -74.80
C CYS A 148 -24.40 -3.19 -74.42
N ALA A 149 -24.30 -2.31 -75.41
CA ALA A 149 -24.82 -0.96 -75.38
C ALA A 149 -26.35 -0.96 -75.55
N VAL A 150 -26.91 0.26 -75.41
CA VAL A 150 -28.23 0.73 -75.84
C VAL A 150 -29.35 0.61 -74.80
N HIS A 151 -29.69 1.75 -74.17
CA HIS A 151 -31.00 2.42 -74.25
C HIS A 151 -30.93 3.65 -73.33
N ALA A 152 -30.78 4.85 -73.91
CA ALA A 152 -31.87 5.72 -74.33
C ALA A 152 -32.51 6.47 -73.14
N SER A 153 -32.20 7.76 -73.10
CA SER A 153 -32.99 8.87 -72.56
C SER A 153 -34.41 8.52 -72.13
N ILE A 154 -34.63 8.43 -70.82
CA ILE A 154 -35.91 8.76 -70.20
C ILE A 154 -35.62 9.83 -69.15
N LYS A 155 -35.76 11.08 -69.59
CA LYS A 155 -35.77 12.28 -68.76
C LYS A 155 -37.17 12.43 -68.18
N GLU A 156 -37.55 11.52 -67.27
CA GLU A 156 -38.73 11.71 -66.45
C GLU A 156 -38.40 12.70 -65.33
N ARG A 157 -39.03 13.86 -65.41
CA ARG A 157 -39.14 14.84 -64.32
C ARG A 157 -39.91 14.16 -63.18
N LEU A 158 -39.19 13.53 -62.28
CA LEU A 158 -39.69 13.23 -60.94
C LEU A 158 -39.82 14.53 -60.15
N PRO A 159 -40.88 14.67 -59.33
CA PRO A 159 -41.16 15.90 -58.61
C PRO A 159 -40.04 16.19 -57.61
N ASP A 160 -39.70 17.47 -57.48
CA ASP A 160 -38.82 18.05 -56.47
C ASP A 160 -39.38 17.79 -55.06
N ALA A 161 -39.32 16.54 -54.61
CA ALA A 161 -39.43 16.20 -53.20
C ALA A 161 -38.08 16.57 -52.60
N GLU A 162 -38.04 17.71 -51.93
CA GLU A 162 -36.97 18.13 -51.02
C GLU A 162 -36.75 17.02 -49.97
N TYR A 163 -36.01 15.98 -50.33
CA TYR A 163 -35.48 15.00 -49.39
C TYR A 163 -34.35 15.73 -48.67
N ARG A 164 -34.72 16.53 -47.65
CA ARG A 164 -33.78 17.01 -46.64
C ARG A 164 -33.15 15.75 -46.07
N ASP A 165 -31.93 15.50 -46.50
CA ASP A 165 -31.03 14.49 -45.96
C ASP A 165 -30.83 14.88 -44.48
N GLU A 166 -31.70 14.36 -43.61
CA GLU A 166 -31.56 14.39 -42.16
C GLU A 166 -30.36 13.52 -41.77
N ARG A 167 -29.17 13.84 -42.29
CA ARG A 167 -27.93 13.28 -41.78
C ARG A 167 -27.80 13.80 -40.37
N GLU A 168 -28.17 12.95 -39.43
CA GLU A 168 -27.87 13.14 -38.02
C GLU A 168 -26.41 13.59 -37.89
N ASP A 169 -26.23 14.70 -37.17
CA ASP A 169 -24.90 15.24 -36.93
C ASP A 169 -24.06 14.13 -36.25
N PRO A 170 -22.98 13.65 -36.87
CA PRO A 170 -22.17 12.57 -36.32
C PRO A 170 -21.57 12.92 -34.95
N ARG A 171 -21.61 14.18 -34.51
CA ARG A 171 -21.27 14.58 -33.15
C ARG A 171 -22.34 14.18 -32.13
N LYS A 172 -23.62 14.37 -32.46
CA LYS A 172 -24.73 14.00 -31.57
C LYS A 172 -24.75 12.49 -31.31
N ALA A 173 -24.59 11.68 -32.36
CA ALA A 173 -24.49 10.23 -32.22
C ALA A 173 -23.31 9.79 -31.32
N ARG A 174 -22.17 10.49 -31.38
CA ARG A 174 -21.00 10.21 -30.51
C ARG A 174 -21.23 10.63 -29.07
N GLU A 175 -21.87 11.78 -28.85
CA GLU A 175 -22.23 12.26 -27.52
C GLU A 175 -23.24 11.33 -26.85
N GLU A 176 -24.24 10.86 -27.62
CA GLU A 176 -25.23 9.88 -27.17
C GLU A 176 -24.55 8.56 -26.79
N GLU A 177 -23.74 7.98 -27.68
CA GLU A 177 -22.97 6.75 -27.41
C GLU A 177 -22.10 6.90 -26.16
N ALA A 178 -21.44 8.05 -25.99
CA ALA A 178 -20.61 8.30 -24.82
C ALA A 178 -21.45 8.43 -23.53
N SER A 179 -22.62 9.06 -23.61
CA SER A 179 -23.54 9.22 -22.48
C SER A 179 -24.14 7.89 -22.02
N GLU A 180 -24.49 7.01 -22.96
CA GLU A 180 -24.96 5.65 -22.69
C GLU A 180 -23.88 4.85 -21.96
N GLU A 181 -22.63 4.97 -22.42
CA GLU A 181 -21.49 4.27 -21.83
C GLU A 181 -21.17 4.79 -20.42
N VAL A 182 -21.24 6.11 -20.18
CA VAL A 182 -21.16 6.71 -18.84
C VAL A 182 -22.24 6.13 -17.93
N ALA A 183 -23.50 6.11 -18.40
CA ALA A 183 -24.62 5.58 -17.62
C ALA A 183 -24.45 4.09 -17.31
N ARG A 184 -23.93 3.30 -18.26
CA ARG A 184 -23.65 1.87 -18.10
C ARG A 184 -22.60 1.64 -17.00
N ILE A 185 -21.47 2.34 -17.06
CA ILE A 185 -20.38 2.19 -16.06
C ILE A 185 -20.86 2.59 -14.67
N LEU A 186 -21.58 3.71 -14.55
CA LEU A 186 -22.10 4.16 -13.25
C LEU A 186 -23.17 3.20 -12.70
N ARG A 187 -23.98 2.58 -13.55
CA ARG A 187 -24.94 1.54 -13.14
C ARG A 187 -24.22 0.31 -12.57
N LEU A 188 -23.13 -0.12 -13.22
CA LEU A 188 -22.30 -1.23 -12.72
C LEU A 188 -21.62 -0.88 -11.40
N ALA A 189 -21.10 0.34 -11.25
CA ALA A 189 -20.52 0.82 -10.00
C ALA A 189 -21.56 0.88 -8.87
N LYS A 190 -22.77 1.39 -9.14
CA LYS A 190 -23.87 1.38 -8.17
C LYS A 190 -24.28 -0.04 -7.78
N LYS A 191 -24.31 -0.98 -8.73
CA LYS A 191 -24.59 -2.41 -8.45
C LYS A 191 -23.53 -3.04 -7.54
N ARG A 192 -22.28 -2.59 -7.63
CA ARG A 192 -21.18 -3.01 -6.75
C ARG A 192 -21.33 -2.46 -5.32
N GLU A 193 -21.71 -1.20 -5.18
CA GLU A 193 -21.90 -0.55 -3.87
C GLU A 193 -23.20 -0.97 -3.18
N GLY A 194 -24.25 -1.19 -3.96
CA GLY A 194 -25.54 -1.68 -3.52
C GLY A 194 -25.46 -3.15 -3.12
N LYS A 195 -25.05 -3.41 -1.88
CA LYS A 195 -25.12 -4.70 -1.17
C LYS A 195 -26.56 -5.25 -0.99
N GLU A 196 -27.47 -5.03 -1.92
CA GLU A 196 -28.83 -5.58 -1.86
C GLU A 196 -28.93 -6.99 -2.45
N GLY A 197 -27.88 -7.49 -3.11
CA GLY A 197 -27.76 -8.90 -3.46
C GLY A 197 -26.76 -9.59 -2.54
N LYS A 198 -27.21 -10.60 -1.79
CA LYS A 198 -26.39 -11.51 -0.96
C LYS A 198 -25.37 -12.32 -1.78
N ASP A 199 -25.34 -12.13 -3.09
CA ASP A 199 -24.69 -13.02 -4.06
C ASP A 199 -23.31 -12.54 -4.52
N PHE A 200 -22.87 -11.34 -4.11
CA PHE A 200 -21.51 -10.91 -4.42
C PHE A 200 -20.51 -11.41 -3.36
N SER A 201 -20.08 -12.67 -3.49
CA SER A 201 -19.03 -13.30 -2.69
C SER A 201 -17.60 -12.84 -3.09
N GLU A 202 -16.59 -13.35 -2.40
CA GLU A 202 -15.19 -13.04 -2.64
C GLU A 202 -14.77 -13.51 -4.06
N GLY A 203 -14.65 -12.58 -5.02
CA GLY A 203 -14.46 -12.86 -6.46
C GLY A 203 -15.20 -11.88 -7.37
N CYS A 204 -16.17 -11.17 -6.80
CA CYS A 204 -17.10 -10.31 -7.52
C CYS A 204 -16.54 -9.00 -8.06
N ASP A 205 -15.46 -8.51 -7.45
CA ASP A 205 -14.75 -7.34 -7.95
C ASP A 205 -14.14 -7.58 -9.34
N LEU A 206 -13.66 -8.80 -9.63
CA LEU A 206 -13.11 -9.10 -10.95
C LEU A 206 -14.21 -9.22 -12.01
N VAL A 207 -15.34 -9.82 -11.65
CA VAL A 207 -16.52 -9.90 -12.53
C VAL A 207 -17.02 -8.49 -12.86
N TRP A 208 -17.14 -7.61 -11.86
CA TRP A 208 -17.49 -6.21 -12.09
C TRP A 208 -16.47 -5.50 -12.99
N ALA A 209 -15.18 -5.67 -12.73
CA ALA A 209 -14.15 -5.01 -13.51
C ALA A 209 -14.15 -5.47 -14.99
N LYS A 210 -14.40 -6.76 -15.23
CA LYS A 210 -14.61 -7.31 -16.58
C LYS A 210 -15.84 -6.72 -17.25
N ALA A 211 -16.95 -6.57 -16.51
CA ALA A 211 -18.18 -5.95 -17.03
C ALA A 211 -18.00 -4.49 -17.39
N VAL A 212 -17.29 -3.73 -16.55
CA VAL A 212 -16.95 -2.34 -16.88
C VAL A 212 -16.11 -2.26 -18.15
N LEU A 213 -15.20 -3.21 -18.37
CA LEU A 213 -14.36 -3.26 -19.57
C LEU A 213 -15.00 -3.92 -20.80
N GLY A 214 -16.19 -4.51 -20.67
CA GLY A 214 -16.83 -5.28 -21.75
C GLY A 214 -16.04 -6.56 -22.09
N LEU A 215 -15.65 -7.30 -21.05
CA LEU A 215 -14.90 -8.57 -21.11
C LEU A 215 -15.74 -9.74 -20.57
N ASP A 216 -17.07 -9.60 -20.51
CA ASP A 216 -17.98 -10.56 -19.87
C ASP A 216 -18.08 -11.89 -20.62
N ASP A 217 -17.98 -11.83 -21.95
CA ASP A 217 -18.11 -12.99 -22.83
C ASP A 217 -16.83 -13.83 -22.93
N LEU A 218 -15.76 -13.41 -22.26
CA LEU A 218 -14.45 -14.05 -22.35
C LEU A 218 -14.17 -14.91 -21.13
N ASP A 219 -13.73 -16.13 -21.41
CA ASP A 219 -13.31 -17.08 -20.39
C ASP A 219 -12.30 -16.45 -19.43
N ALA A 220 -12.45 -16.78 -18.14
CA ALA A 220 -11.68 -16.17 -17.07
C ALA A 220 -10.17 -16.27 -17.30
N ASP A 221 -9.75 -17.42 -17.83
CA ASP A 221 -8.36 -17.83 -17.98
C ASP A 221 -7.72 -17.38 -19.31
N ALA A 222 -8.53 -17.00 -20.30
CA ALA A 222 -8.05 -16.52 -21.61
C ALA A 222 -7.79 -15.00 -21.63
N THR A 223 -8.11 -14.30 -20.54
CA THR A 223 -8.01 -12.84 -20.51
C THR A 223 -6.56 -12.40 -20.31
N GLU A 224 -5.90 -11.92 -21.37
CA GLU A 224 -4.55 -11.36 -21.28
C GLU A 224 -4.54 -9.88 -20.87
N VAL A 225 -3.44 -9.42 -20.26
CA VAL A 225 -3.22 -8.01 -19.91
C VAL A 225 -3.30 -7.10 -21.15
N SER A 226 -2.81 -7.57 -22.30
CA SER A 226 -2.88 -6.85 -23.58
C SER A 226 -4.32 -6.54 -24.00
N LEU A 227 -5.23 -7.50 -23.79
CA LEU A 227 -6.64 -7.34 -24.12
C LEU A 227 -7.35 -6.36 -23.19
N VAL A 228 -7.04 -6.40 -21.89
CA VAL A 228 -7.51 -5.41 -20.90
C VAL A 228 -7.09 -3.99 -21.33
N GLN A 229 -5.84 -3.82 -21.74
CA GLN A 229 -5.34 -2.52 -22.21
C GLN A 229 -6.01 -2.07 -23.50
N GLN A 230 -6.23 -2.98 -24.45
CA GLN A 230 -6.92 -2.70 -25.70
C GLN A 230 -8.36 -2.22 -25.45
N LYS A 231 -9.13 -2.94 -24.64
CA LYS A 231 -10.51 -2.58 -24.28
C LYS A 231 -10.58 -1.26 -23.53
N PHE A 232 -9.69 -1.05 -22.56
CA PHE A 232 -9.58 0.22 -21.84
C PHE A 232 -9.31 1.39 -22.79
N ARG A 233 -8.37 1.26 -23.73
CA ARG A 233 -8.10 2.32 -24.74
C ARG A 233 -9.31 2.54 -25.66
N SER A 234 -10.05 1.49 -26.00
CA SER A 234 -11.28 1.61 -26.79
C SER A 234 -12.34 2.44 -26.06
N LEU A 235 -12.57 2.13 -24.78
CA LEU A 235 -13.52 2.87 -23.94
C LEU A 235 -13.05 4.32 -23.68
N MET A 236 -11.76 4.54 -23.39
CA MET A 236 -11.22 5.90 -23.22
C MET A 236 -11.33 6.76 -24.49
N ARG A 237 -11.32 6.15 -25.69
CA ARG A 237 -11.59 6.88 -26.95
C ARG A 237 -13.05 7.29 -27.10
N LYS A 238 -14.00 6.55 -26.53
CA LYS A 238 -15.40 6.96 -26.45
C LYS A 238 -15.60 8.02 -25.37
N LEU A 239 -14.97 7.77 -24.22
CA LEU A 239 -15.07 8.59 -23.01
C LEU A 239 -14.05 9.74 -22.94
N HIS A 240 -13.53 10.20 -24.08
CA HIS A 240 -12.56 11.29 -24.05
C HIS A 240 -13.25 12.60 -23.63
N PRO A 241 -12.65 13.45 -22.79
CA PRO A 241 -13.25 14.73 -22.39
C PRO A 241 -13.72 15.58 -23.57
N ASP A 242 -12.97 15.58 -24.68
CA ASP A 242 -13.32 16.33 -25.89
C ASP A 242 -14.54 15.76 -26.66
N ARG A 243 -14.95 14.51 -26.38
CA ARG A 243 -16.02 13.81 -27.10
C ARG A 243 -17.30 13.68 -26.29
N ILE A 244 -17.18 13.60 -24.97
CA ILE A 244 -18.33 13.46 -24.07
C ILE A 244 -19.14 14.77 -23.95
N GLY A 245 -18.51 15.91 -24.22
CA GLY A 245 -19.14 17.22 -23.98
C GLY A 245 -19.45 17.42 -22.50
N ALA A 246 -20.62 17.99 -22.19
CA ALA A 246 -21.05 18.32 -20.83
C ALA A 246 -21.82 17.19 -20.11
N CYS A 247 -21.60 15.92 -20.45
CA CYS A 247 -22.30 14.80 -19.82
C CYS A 247 -22.03 14.74 -18.31
N SER A 248 -23.09 14.79 -17.51
CA SER A 248 -22.99 14.66 -16.05
C SER A 248 -22.47 13.28 -15.65
N GLY A 249 -21.47 13.22 -14.77
CA GLY A 249 -20.94 11.95 -14.26
C GLY A 249 -19.82 11.33 -15.09
N ALA A 250 -19.41 11.94 -16.20
CA ALA A 250 -18.30 11.50 -17.04
C ALA A 250 -17.00 11.25 -16.26
N THR A 251 -16.62 12.18 -15.38
CA THR A 251 -15.41 12.06 -14.55
C THR A 251 -15.48 10.86 -13.62
N ALA A 252 -16.63 10.66 -12.95
CA ALA A 252 -16.83 9.52 -12.07
C ALA A 252 -16.78 8.19 -12.84
N ALA A 253 -17.39 8.11 -14.03
CA ALA A 253 -17.30 6.93 -14.88
C ALA A 253 -15.87 6.62 -15.33
N MET A 254 -15.09 7.65 -15.70
CA MET A 254 -13.67 7.47 -16.03
C MET A 254 -12.85 6.96 -14.85
N ASP A 255 -13.14 7.42 -13.63
CA ASP A 255 -12.47 6.92 -12.42
C ASP A 255 -12.81 5.46 -12.14
N GLU A 256 -14.08 5.07 -12.29
CA GLU A 256 -14.51 3.67 -12.18
C GLU A 256 -13.88 2.79 -13.27
N LEU A 257 -13.77 3.29 -14.50
CA LEU A 257 -13.08 2.59 -15.59
C LEU A 257 -11.59 2.38 -15.28
N ARG A 258 -10.90 3.37 -14.69
CA ARG A 258 -9.50 3.23 -14.26
C ARG A 258 -9.37 2.22 -13.13
N LYS A 259 -10.28 2.23 -12.15
CA LYS A 259 -10.32 1.23 -11.06
C LYS A 259 -10.51 -0.18 -11.62
N ALA A 260 -11.47 -0.37 -12.53
CA ALA A 260 -11.72 -1.65 -13.19
C ALA A 260 -10.47 -2.15 -13.94
N LYS A 261 -9.84 -1.28 -14.73
CA LYS A 261 -8.58 -1.60 -15.43
C LYS A 261 -7.49 -2.05 -14.45
N GLN A 262 -7.22 -1.27 -13.41
CA GLN A 262 -6.21 -1.59 -12.41
C GLN A 262 -6.50 -2.93 -11.74
N LEU A 263 -7.76 -3.21 -11.44
CA LEU A 263 -8.17 -4.45 -10.79
C LEU A 263 -7.96 -5.67 -11.69
N CYS A 264 -8.36 -5.59 -12.97
CA CYS A 264 -8.09 -6.64 -13.94
C CYS A 264 -6.59 -6.85 -14.15
N GLU A 265 -5.82 -5.78 -14.38
CA GLU A 265 -4.36 -5.89 -14.57
C GLU A 265 -3.67 -6.48 -13.33
N HIS A 266 -4.09 -6.07 -12.13
CA HIS A 266 -3.59 -6.63 -10.87
C HIS A 266 -3.93 -8.11 -10.78
N ARG A 267 -5.21 -8.49 -10.90
CA ARG A 267 -5.63 -9.89 -10.78
C ARG A 267 -4.93 -10.79 -11.80
N LEU A 268 -4.81 -10.38 -13.06
CA LEU A 268 -4.14 -11.17 -14.10
C LEU A 268 -2.64 -11.33 -13.84
N LYS A 269 -1.96 -10.25 -13.43
CA LYS A 269 -0.53 -10.31 -13.07
C LYS A 269 -0.28 -11.25 -11.89
N PHE A 270 -1.22 -11.31 -10.94
CA PHE A 270 -1.06 -12.04 -9.69
C PHE A 270 -1.86 -13.36 -9.64
N GLN A 271 -2.56 -13.76 -10.70
CA GLN A 271 -3.40 -14.97 -10.72
C GLN A 271 -2.59 -16.24 -10.48
N ASN A 272 -1.38 -16.29 -11.05
CA ASN A 272 -0.46 -17.41 -10.91
C ASN A 272 0.48 -17.27 -9.71
N LEU A 273 0.44 -16.13 -9.03
CA LEU A 273 1.28 -15.86 -7.89
C LEU A 273 0.59 -16.34 -6.61
N ARG A 274 1.35 -17.08 -5.80
CA ARG A 274 0.96 -17.56 -4.48
C ARG A 274 1.79 -16.83 -3.44
N PRO A 275 1.23 -16.60 -2.24
CA PRO A 275 2.02 -16.10 -1.11
C PRO A 275 3.23 -17.02 -0.87
N PRO A 276 4.40 -16.46 -0.54
CA PRO A 276 5.60 -17.26 -0.29
C PRO A 276 5.45 -18.11 0.98
N GLY A 277 6.30 -19.14 1.10
CA GLY A 277 6.44 -19.90 2.35
C GLY A 277 6.97 -19.03 3.50
N ALA A 278 6.80 -19.50 4.74
CA ALA A 278 7.38 -18.82 5.90
C ALA A 278 8.92 -18.89 5.86
N PRO A 279 9.64 -17.85 6.31
CA PRO A 279 11.09 -17.92 6.48
C PRO A 279 11.48 -19.07 7.39
N VAL A 280 12.65 -19.68 7.14
CA VAL A 280 13.13 -20.83 7.90
C VAL A 280 14.46 -20.50 8.59
N ARG A 281 14.86 -21.33 9.56
CA ARG A 281 16.14 -21.22 10.27
C ARG A 281 16.42 -19.81 10.81
N LEU A 282 15.46 -19.25 11.53
CA LEU A 282 15.66 -17.97 12.21
C LEU A 282 16.77 -18.13 13.24
N ALA A 283 17.71 -17.19 13.23
CA ALA A 283 18.81 -17.09 14.16
C ALA A 283 18.94 -15.64 14.64
N PHE A 284 19.56 -15.47 15.81
CA PHE A 284 19.88 -14.15 16.33
C PHE A 284 21.34 -14.10 16.77
N SER A 285 21.92 -12.90 16.74
CA SER A 285 23.21 -12.59 17.35
C SER A 285 23.10 -11.28 18.11
N MET A 286 23.62 -11.26 19.34
CA MET A 286 23.64 -10.08 20.18
C MET A 286 24.85 -9.22 19.81
N LEU A 287 24.63 -8.07 19.16
CA LEU A 287 25.69 -7.13 18.79
C LEU A 287 26.08 -6.22 19.95
N CYS A 288 25.10 -5.86 20.80
CA CYS A 288 25.33 -5.12 22.03
C CYS A 288 24.27 -5.51 23.06
N ALA A 289 24.71 -5.86 24.28
CA ALA A 289 23.81 -6.25 25.37
C ALA A 289 23.56 -5.13 26.41
N ALA A 290 24.25 -3.99 26.28
CA ALA A 290 24.15 -2.88 27.23
C ALA A 290 22.73 -2.29 27.22
N PRO A 291 22.01 -2.25 28.36
CA PRO A 291 20.68 -1.68 28.46
C PRO A 291 20.63 -0.23 27.96
N GLY A 292 19.59 0.13 27.21
CA GLY A 292 19.44 1.42 26.56
C GLY A 292 20.19 1.56 25.22
N ARG A 293 21.04 0.57 24.87
CA ARG A 293 21.80 0.52 23.61
C ARG A 293 21.84 -0.88 23.02
N ARG A 294 20.88 -1.74 23.38
CA ARG A 294 20.89 -3.12 22.89
C ARG A 294 20.73 -3.14 21.39
N ARG A 295 21.52 -3.99 20.73
CA ARG A 295 21.46 -4.22 19.28
C ARG A 295 21.44 -5.70 19.02
N ILE A 296 20.40 -6.16 18.36
CA ILE A 296 20.15 -7.57 18.08
C ILE A 296 20.08 -7.71 16.57
N ARG A 297 20.97 -8.52 15.99
CA ARG A 297 20.86 -8.89 14.58
C ARG A 297 20.06 -10.18 14.48
N ILE A 298 19.01 -10.15 13.70
CA ILE A 298 18.16 -11.30 13.39
C ILE A 298 18.44 -11.67 11.94
N SER A 299 18.66 -12.95 11.69
CA SER A 299 18.89 -13.50 10.35
C SER A 299 17.98 -14.69 10.12
N TRP A 300 17.61 -14.94 8.87
CA TRP A 300 16.79 -16.08 8.48
C TRP A 300 17.27 -16.63 7.15
N GLN A 301 16.78 -17.81 6.79
CA GLN A 301 16.93 -18.35 5.44
C GLN A 301 15.64 -18.09 4.66
N PRO A 302 15.71 -17.68 3.38
CA PRO A 302 14.53 -17.52 2.56
C PRO A 302 13.77 -18.86 2.44
N PRO A 303 12.43 -18.84 2.30
CA PRO A 303 11.70 -20.04 1.94
C PRO A 303 12.19 -20.57 0.59
N SER A 304 11.99 -21.87 0.31
CA SER A 304 12.32 -22.45 -0.99
C SER A 304 11.67 -21.65 -2.11
N ALA A 305 12.49 -20.99 -2.93
CA ALA A 305 12.00 -20.15 -4.00
C ALA A 305 11.28 -21.00 -5.04
N SER A 306 10.09 -20.57 -5.44
CA SER A 306 9.37 -21.14 -6.58
C SER A 306 8.97 -20.00 -7.51
N ALA A 307 8.90 -20.27 -8.82
CA ALA A 307 8.52 -19.25 -9.81
C ALA A 307 7.12 -18.69 -9.55
N SER A 308 6.23 -19.49 -8.95
CA SER A 308 4.88 -19.08 -8.57
C SER A 308 4.81 -18.37 -7.22
N SER A 309 5.89 -18.32 -6.44
CA SER A 309 5.91 -17.67 -5.12
C SER A 309 7.25 -16.99 -4.83
N PRO A 310 7.67 -16.01 -5.66
CA PRO A 310 8.88 -15.23 -5.40
C PRO A 310 8.73 -14.44 -4.11
N VAL A 311 9.82 -14.22 -3.38
CA VAL A 311 9.84 -13.32 -2.22
C VAL A 311 10.28 -11.95 -2.70
N ARG A 312 9.48 -10.92 -2.42
CA ARG A 312 9.77 -9.51 -2.76
C ARG A 312 10.10 -8.66 -1.54
N LYS A 313 9.60 -9.07 -0.38
CA LYS A 313 9.80 -8.35 0.87
C LYS A 313 9.74 -9.25 2.09
N TYR A 314 10.29 -8.78 3.20
CA TYR A 314 10.12 -9.36 4.52
C TYR A 314 9.49 -8.36 5.48
N PHE A 315 8.52 -8.84 6.24
CA PHE A 315 7.92 -8.11 7.35
C PHE A 315 8.59 -8.58 8.64
N VAL A 316 9.10 -7.63 9.43
CA VAL A 316 9.66 -7.91 10.76
C VAL A 316 8.78 -7.23 11.79
N ALA A 317 8.24 -8.01 12.71
CA ALA A 317 7.37 -7.54 13.77
C ALA A 317 7.86 -8.02 15.15
N ALA A 318 7.53 -7.29 16.21
CA ALA A 318 7.86 -7.67 17.58
C ALA A 318 6.65 -7.58 18.50
N LEU A 319 6.59 -8.46 19.51
CA LEU A 319 5.56 -8.41 20.55
C LEU A 319 6.04 -7.56 21.72
N ASP A 320 5.38 -6.43 21.93
CA ASP A 320 5.49 -5.66 23.17
C ASP A 320 4.23 -5.93 24.04
N PRO A 321 4.40 -6.45 25.28
CA PRO A 321 3.31 -6.73 26.23
C PRO A 321 2.40 -5.55 26.50
N SER A 322 2.90 -4.32 26.38
CA SER A 322 2.09 -3.11 26.59
C SER A 322 1.03 -2.90 25.50
N PHE A 323 1.21 -3.51 24.32
CA PHE A 323 0.26 -3.41 23.21
C PHE A 323 -0.60 -4.68 23.03
N GLY A 324 -0.17 -5.82 23.60
CA GLY A 324 -0.90 -7.08 23.53
C GLY A 324 -0.95 -7.75 22.15
N GLN A 325 -0.33 -7.15 21.13
CA GLN A 325 -0.26 -7.69 19.77
C GLN A 325 1.10 -7.41 19.11
N PRO A 326 1.55 -8.25 18.15
CA PRO A 326 2.77 -7.98 17.39
C PRO A 326 2.65 -6.69 16.57
N LEU A 327 3.65 -5.81 16.69
CA LEU A 327 3.75 -4.57 15.92
C LEU A 327 4.81 -4.72 14.83
N THR A 328 4.49 -4.35 13.60
CA THR A 328 5.46 -4.33 12.50
C THR A 328 6.48 -3.22 12.75
N ILE A 329 7.74 -3.60 12.91
CA ILE A 329 8.86 -2.69 13.14
C ILE A 329 9.36 -2.14 11.81
N THR A 330 9.62 -3.03 10.86
CA THR A 330 10.19 -2.68 9.56
C THR A 330 9.72 -3.63 8.46
N VAL A 331 9.74 -3.12 7.24
CA VAL A 331 9.48 -3.87 6.02
C VAL A 331 10.74 -3.76 5.17
N LEU A 332 11.38 -4.89 4.91
CA LEU A 332 12.57 -5.00 4.07
C LEU A 332 12.10 -5.33 2.66
N GLU A 333 12.27 -4.41 1.71
CA GLU A 333 11.85 -4.57 0.32
C GLU A 333 13.05 -4.70 -0.61
N GLU A 334 12.86 -5.34 -1.77
CA GLU A 334 13.88 -5.48 -2.82
C GLU A 334 14.50 -4.14 -3.24
N TRP A 335 13.74 -3.04 -3.22
CA TRP A 335 14.28 -1.72 -3.53
C TRP A 335 14.66 -0.95 -2.25
N ASN A 336 15.92 -0.56 -2.14
CA ASN A 336 16.39 0.30 -1.06
C ASN A 336 16.61 1.73 -1.58
N ASP A 337 15.74 2.65 -1.16
CA ASP A 337 15.79 4.08 -1.52
C ASP A 337 17.08 4.78 -1.07
N GLU A 338 17.64 4.38 0.07
CA GLU A 338 18.87 4.98 0.63
C GLU A 338 20.09 4.60 -0.21
N LEU A 339 20.16 3.33 -0.63
CA LEU A 339 21.24 2.82 -1.48
C LEU A 339 21.00 3.04 -2.97
N ARG A 340 19.77 3.44 -3.37
CA ARG A 340 19.32 3.60 -4.76
C ARG A 340 19.62 2.37 -5.64
N ARG A 341 19.52 1.16 -5.08
CA ARG A 341 19.73 -0.10 -5.79
C ARG A 341 18.76 -1.18 -5.35
N CYS A 342 18.52 -2.16 -6.23
CA CYS A 342 17.86 -3.41 -5.85
C CYS A 342 18.81 -4.25 -4.99
N LEU A 343 18.30 -4.72 -3.86
CA LEU A 343 18.94 -5.69 -2.98
C LEU A 343 18.53 -7.10 -3.40
N SER A 344 19.47 -8.04 -3.37
CA SER A 344 19.12 -9.44 -3.60
C SER A 344 18.29 -10.00 -2.43
N VAL A 345 17.53 -11.06 -2.69
CA VAL A 345 16.77 -11.75 -1.62
C VAL A 345 17.69 -12.16 -0.47
N ASP A 346 18.93 -12.57 -0.76
CA ASP A 346 19.91 -12.94 0.25
C ASP A 346 20.36 -11.75 1.10
N GLU A 347 20.49 -10.55 0.51
CA GLU A 347 20.80 -9.31 1.27
C GLU A 347 19.66 -8.90 2.20
N LEU A 348 18.40 -9.25 1.86
CA LEU A 348 17.22 -8.96 2.68
C LEU A 348 17.03 -9.91 3.88
N THR A 349 17.87 -10.93 4.02
CA THR A 349 17.68 -12.00 5.01
C THR A 349 18.21 -11.68 6.41
N SER A 350 18.53 -10.41 6.69
CA SER A 350 18.89 -9.98 8.03
C SER A 350 18.40 -8.57 8.37
N CYS A 351 18.06 -8.37 9.64
CA CYS A 351 17.61 -7.09 10.19
C CYS A 351 18.33 -6.83 11.52
N ILE A 352 18.68 -5.57 11.80
CA ILE A 352 19.20 -5.16 13.09
C ILE A 352 18.10 -4.40 13.83
N LEU A 353 17.71 -4.92 14.99
CA LEU A 353 16.83 -4.24 15.93
C LEU A 353 17.69 -3.51 16.95
N SER A 354 17.56 -2.19 17.00
CA SER A 354 18.21 -1.37 18.02
C SER A 354 17.19 -0.86 19.05
N GLU A 355 17.59 -0.84 20.32
CA GLU A 355 16.78 -0.27 21.40
C GLU A 355 16.58 1.23 21.23
N GLU A 356 17.54 1.90 20.60
CA GLU A 356 17.49 3.33 20.29
C GLU A 356 16.43 3.67 19.23
N ASP A 357 16.20 2.79 18.24
CA ASP A 357 15.19 3.02 17.19
C ASP A 357 13.77 2.66 17.68
N LEU A 358 13.68 1.78 18.68
CA LEU A 358 12.44 1.22 19.19
C LEU A 358 11.94 1.90 20.48
N VAL A 359 12.20 3.20 20.64
CA VAL A 359 11.77 4.00 21.83
C VAL A 359 10.26 3.92 22.10
N LYS A 360 9.46 3.66 21.06
CA LYS A 360 7.98 3.53 21.17
C LYS A 360 7.54 2.21 21.79
N MET A 361 8.44 1.24 21.94
CA MET A 361 8.19 -0.10 22.49
C MET A 361 9.12 -0.35 23.69
N PRO A 362 9.01 0.42 24.79
CA PRO A 362 9.95 0.32 25.89
C PRO A 362 9.84 -1.01 26.65
N ALA A 363 8.66 -1.61 26.73
CA ALA A 363 8.45 -2.87 27.44
C ALA A 363 8.93 -4.08 26.63
N PHE A 364 9.15 -3.94 25.31
CA PHE A 364 9.85 -4.93 24.49
C PHE A 364 11.21 -5.30 25.08
N PHE A 365 12.03 -4.31 25.49
CA PHE A 365 13.38 -4.55 26.02
C PHE A 365 13.44 -4.83 27.53
N GLN A 366 12.32 -4.66 28.24
CA GLN A 366 12.26 -4.90 29.69
C GLN A 366 12.01 -6.38 30.03
N GLN A 367 11.53 -7.17 29.08
CA GLN A 367 11.28 -8.60 29.25
C GLN A 367 12.55 -9.42 29.46
N ALA A 368 12.38 -10.65 29.93
CA ALA A 368 13.45 -11.64 29.98
C ALA A 368 13.87 -12.10 28.57
N ALA A 369 12.90 -12.19 27.65
CA ALA A 369 13.11 -12.53 26.25
C ALA A 369 12.23 -11.65 25.35
N ALA A 370 12.78 -11.21 24.22
CA ALA A 370 12.10 -10.53 23.14
C ALA A 370 11.54 -11.55 22.15
N VAL A 371 10.27 -11.42 21.78
CA VAL A 371 9.65 -12.26 20.75
C VAL A 371 9.57 -11.48 19.45
N VAL A 372 10.20 -12.01 18.40
CA VAL A 372 10.24 -11.40 17.08
C VAL A 372 9.63 -12.34 16.06
N TYR A 373 8.87 -11.78 15.13
CA TYR A 373 8.18 -12.46 14.04
C TYR A 373 8.75 -11.98 12.72
N VAL A 374 8.97 -12.91 11.81
CA VAL A 374 9.40 -12.62 10.43
C VAL A 374 8.45 -13.32 9.48
N ALA A 375 7.96 -12.60 8.48
CA ALA A 375 7.17 -13.18 7.40
C ALA A 375 7.72 -12.75 6.04
N ALA A 376 7.70 -13.64 5.07
CA ALA A 376 7.98 -13.32 3.68
C ALA A 376 6.72 -12.76 3.03
N GLY A 377 6.88 -11.91 2.04
CA GLY A 377 5.76 -11.32 1.30
C GLY A 377 6.08 -11.11 -0.17
N ASN A 378 5.01 -11.16 -0.96
CA ASN A 378 5.00 -10.74 -2.35
C ASN A 378 3.68 -10.03 -2.65
N GLU A 379 3.40 -9.82 -3.93
CA GLU A 379 2.21 -9.13 -4.40
C GLU A 379 0.94 -9.97 -4.26
N ALA A 380 1.06 -11.30 -4.19
CA ALA A 380 -0.05 -12.21 -3.93
C ALA A 380 -0.41 -12.30 -2.44
N GLY A 381 0.52 -11.96 -1.54
CA GLY A 381 0.24 -11.84 -0.12
C GLY A 381 1.44 -12.08 0.77
N GLN A 382 1.14 -12.40 2.04
CA GLN A 382 2.12 -12.61 3.09
C GLN A 382 2.11 -14.08 3.55
N SER A 383 3.30 -14.61 3.84
CA SER A 383 3.46 -15.93 4.44
C SER A 383 2.92 -15.97 5.87
N LYS A 384 2.84 -17.18 6.45
CA LYS A 384 2.74 -17.32 7.91
C LYS A 384 3.96 -16.69 8.58
N TRP A 385 3.77 -16.21 9.82
CA TRP A 385 4.84 -15.70 10.66
C TRP A 385 5.73 -16.85 11.15
N ALA A 386 7.04 -16.70 10.99
CA ALA A 386 8.05 -17.47 11.69
C ALA A 386 8.49 -16.70 12.94
N THR A 387 8.63 -17.38 14.08
CA THR A 387 8.85 -16.73 15.37
C THR A 387 10.20 -17.13 15.94
N ILE A 388 10.89 -16.17 16.57
CA ILE A 388 12.10 -16.41 17.36
C ILE A 388 11.99 -15.71 18.72
N SER A 389 12.42 -16.41 19.76
CA SER A 389 12.55 -15.86 21.11
C SER A 389 14.02 -15.54 21.39
N VAL A 390 14.31 -14.28 21.68
CA VAL A 390 15.66 -13.75 21.89
C VAL A 390 15.83 -13.41 23.37
N PRO A 391 16.68 -14.13 24.13
CA PRO A 391 16.94 -13.79 25.52
C PRO A 391 17.60 -12.41 25.61
N LEU A 392 16.94 -11.49 26.33
CA LEU A 392 17.44 -10.14 26.60
C LEU A 392 18.16 -10.05 27.94
N ARG A 393 17.77 -10.93 28.87
CA ARG A 393 18.40 -11.12 30.17
C ARG A 393 19.02 -12.51 30.18
N GLY A 394 20.19 -12.64 29.56
CA GLY A 394 21.01 -13.83 29.74
C GLY A 394 21.64 -13.83 31.14
N PRO A 395 21.83 -14.99 31.79
CA PRO A 395 22.70 -15.07 32.95
C PRO A 395 24.05 -14.50 32.53
N ALA A 396 24.54 -13.49 33.25
CA ALA A 396 25.83 -12.88 33.00
C ALA A 396 26.87 -14.00 32.83
N ALA A 397 27.37 -14.19 31.60
CA ALA A 397 28.54 -14.98 31.27
C ALA A 397 28.79 -16.22 32.16
N MET A 398 28.08 -17.32 31.92
CA MET A 398 28.74 -18.63 32.00
C MET A 398 29.51 -18.80 30.68
N GLN A 399 30.48 -17.94 30.44
CA GLN A 399 31.48 -18.18 29.41
C GLN A 399 32.30 -19.36 29.92
N SER A 400 32.20 -20.45 29.18
CA SER A 400 33.21 -21.49 29.05
C SER A 400 34.55 -20.85 28.67
N ALA A 401 35.22 -20.21 29.62
CA ALA A 401 36.66 -20.08 29.59
C ALA A 401 37.20 -21.45 29.99
N GLY A 402 37.93 -22.09 29.07
CA GLY A 402 38.77 -23.22 29.42
C GLY A 402 39.60 -22.86 30.65
N GLU A 403 39.45 -23.70 31.67
CA GLU A 403 40.24 -23.77 32.87
C GLU A 403 41.74 -23.81 32.51
N VAL A 404 42.44 -22.70 32.75
CA VAL A 404 43.89 -22.68 32.95
C VAL A 404 44.10 -22.51 34.45
N PRO A 405 44.83 -23.43 35.12
CA PRO A 405 44.85 -23.47 36.57
C PRO A 405 45.74 -22.37 37.17
N ALA A 406 45.17 -21.70 38.17
CA ALA A 406 45.77 -21.21 39.42
C ALA A 406 47.04 -20.34 39.35
N GLN A 407 46.92 -19.09 39.84
CA GLN A 407 47.57 -18.62 41.09
C GLN A 407 47.19 -17.17 41.44
N PRO A 408 47.36 -16.73 42.71
CA PRO A 408 46.37 -15.90 43.40
C PRO A 408 46.86 -14.49 43.81
N ALA A 409 45.89 -13.75 44.39
CA ALA A 409 46.02 -12.69 45.39
C ALA A 409 46.31 -11.26 44.91
N GLY A 410 45.28 -10.41 45.04
CA GLY A 410 45.41 -8.96 45.03
C GLY A 410 44.13 -8.30 45.56
N LYS A 411 44.06 -8.11 46.87
CA LYS A 411 43.06 -7.30 47.58
C LYS A 411 43.13 -5.84 47.08
N VAL A 412 42.00 -5.26 46.67
CA VAL A 412 41.77 -3.81 46.80
C VAL A 412 40.30 -3.56 47.14
N ASP A 413 40.09 -3.01 48.33
CA ASP A 413 38.83 -2.56 48.89
C ASP A 413 38.33 -1.23 48.28
N ALA A 414 37.01 -1.09 48.29
CA ALA A 414 36.23 0.11 48.58
C ALA A 414 36.50 1.45 47.83
N LYS A 415 35.55 1.83 46.94
CA LYS A 415 34.83 3.12 47.03
C LYS A 415 33.75 3.21 45.94
N VAL A 416 32.51 2.91 46.33
CA VAL A 416 31.30 3.44 45.69
C VAL A 416 30.66 4.32 46.75
N ASP A 417 30.53 5.61 46.47
CA ASP A 417 29.35 6.43 46.81
C ASP A 417 29.62 7.91 46.50
N ALA A 418 28.54 8.60 46.09
CA ALA A 418 28.43 10.04 45.81
C ALA A 418 28.96 10.55 44.45
N ARG A 419 28.23 10.31 43.35
CA ARG A 419 28.30 11.22 42.17
C ARG A 419 27.12 11.18 41.18
N VAL A 420 25.90 10.84 41.63
CA VAL A 420 24.73 10.69 40.73
C VAL A 420 23.65 11.79 40.91
N ASP A 421 23.74 12.68 41.89
CA ASP A 421 22.64 13.63 42.16
C ASP A 421 22.76 15.02 41.51
N ALA A 422 23.80 15.32 40.73
CA ALA A 422 23.98 16.65 40.11
C ALA A 422 23.59 16.74 38.63
N ARG A 423 23.06 15.66 38.01
CA ARG A 423 22.80 15.61 36.55
C ARG A 423 21.33 15.56 36.14
N VAL A 424 20.42 15.67 37.11
CA VAL A 424 18.96 15.56 36.87
C VAL A 424 18.30 16.93 36.62
N ASP A 425 18.86 18.03 37.12
CA ASP A 425 18.19 19.34 37.03
C ASP A 425 18.34 20.06 35.67
N ALA A 426 19.32 19.70 34.83
CA ALA A 426 19.45 20.30 33.49
C ALA A 426 18.56 19.66 32.41
N ARG A 427 17.80 18.60 32.73
CA ARG A 427 17.05 17.80 31.74
C ARG A 427 15.53 18.02 31.79
N VAL A 428 15.04 18.82 32.74
CA VAL A 428 13.61 19.10 32.92
C VAL A 428 13.12 20.23 32.00
N ASP A 429 13.97 21.18 31.63
CA ASP A 429 13.57 22.31 30.76
C ASP A 429 13.42 21.95 29.27
N ALA A 430 13.98 20.82 28.82
CA ALA A 430 13.83 20.37 27.41
C ALA A 430 12.56 19.52 27.16
N ARG A 431 11.84 19.13 28.22
CA ARG A 431 10.75 18.13 28.13
C ARG A 431 9.34 18.75 28.16
N VAL A 432 9.23 20.05 28.38
CA VAL A 432 7.94 20.77 28.40
C VAL A 432 7.43 21.11 26.99
N ASP A 433 8.29 21.14 25.96
CA ASP A 433 7.87 21.44 24.58
C ASP A 433 7.40 20.24 23.74
N ALA A 434 7.62 19.00 24.19
CA ALA A 434 7.34 17.81 23.38
C ALA A 434 5.88 17.32 23.44
N LYS A 435 5.06 17.89 24.33
CA LYS A 435 3.64 17.52 24.51
C LYS A 435 2.70 18.66 24.11
N SER A 436 3.13 19.49 23.16
CA SER A 436 2.23 20.39 22.43
C SER A 436 1.34 19.52 21.55
N THR A 437 0.07 19.42 21.94
CA THR A 437 -1.03 18.84 21.16
C THR A 437 -0.92 19.32 19.71
N GLN A 438 -0.97 18.40 18.75
CA GLN A 438 -1.16 18.73 17.34
C GLN A 438 -2.57 19.33 17.16
N GLY A 439 -2.76 20.56 17.64
CA GLY A 439 -3.91 21.36 17.27
C GLY A 439 -3.89 21.47 15.76
N LYS A 440 -4.99 21.05 15.11
CA LYS A 440 -5.18 21.26 13.68
C LYS A 440 -4.96 22.73 13.40
N VAL A 441 -3.84 23.05 12.76
CA VAL A 441 -3.55 24.41 12.29
C VAL A 441 -4.65 24.75 11.29
N SER A 442 -5.37 25.84 11.54
CA SER A 442 -6.45 26.24 10.66
C SER A 442 -5.90 26.79 9.34
N SER A 443 -6.65 26.64 8.24
CA SER A 443 -6.27 27.23 6.94
C SER A 443 -6.00 28.74 7.03
N ARG A 444 -6.67 29.44 7.94
CA ARG A 444 -6.45 30.87 8.22
C ARG A 444 -5.04 31.14 8.75
N GLN A 445 -4.56 30.33 9.69
CA GLN A 445 -3.20 30.45 10.24
C GLN A 445 -2.12 30.24 9.16
N CYS A 446 -2.34 29.34 8.20
CA CYS A 446 -1.41 29.17 7.08
C CYS A 446 -1.34 30.43 6.18
N LYS A 447 -2.48 31.10 5.93
CA LYS A 447 -2.52 32.33 5.12
C LYS A 447 -1.88 33.52 5.85
N ASP A 448 -2.09 33.64 7.15
CA ASP A 448 -1.47 34.67 7.98
C ASP A 448 0.05 34.48 8.05
N PHE A 449 0.49 33.22 8.18
CA PHE A 449 1.91 32.84 8.12
C PHE A 449 2.56 33.23 6.79
N GLU A 450 1.90 32.92 5.67
CA GLU A 450 2.39 33.24 4.31
C GLU A 450 2.51 34.75 4.10
N SER A 451 1.50 35.51 4.55
CA SER A 451 1.50 36.98 4.47
C SER A 451 2.64 37.59 5.28
N ALA A 452 2.90 37.08 6.48
CA ALA A 452 4.01 37.53 7.33
C ALA A 452 5.38 37.20 6.70
N ALA A 453 5.54 36.01 6.13
CA ALA A 453 6.76 35.60 5.46
C ALA A 453 7.09 36.50 4.25
N HIS A 454 6.08 36.80 3.41
CA HIS A 454 6.24 37.73 2.29
C HIS A 454 6.50 39.17 2.72
N ALA A 455 5.93 39.64 3.83
CA ALA A 455 6.19 40.97 4.37
C ALA A 455 7.66 41.13 4.82
N LEU A 456 8.24 40.09 5.43
CA LEU A 456 9.65 40.09 5.82
C LEU A 456 10.58 40.13 4.61
N LEU A 457 10.28 39.38 3.54
CA LEU A 457 11.08 39.38 2.32
C LEU A 457 11.12 40.70 1.56
N LYS A 458 10.15 41.59 1.78
CA LYS A 458 10.14 42.93 1.15
C LYS A 458 11.14 43.90 1.79
N LYS A 459 11.70 43.56 2.96
CA LYS A 459 12.70 44.40 3.64
C LYS A 459 14.09 44.19 3.03
N PRO A 460 14.99 45.19 3.06
CA PRO A 460 16.35 45.07 2.51
C PRO A 460 17.20 43.97 3.16
N ASN A 461 16.92 43.59 4.41
CA ASN A 461 17.55 42.46 5.11
C ASN A 461 16.58 41.28 5.32
N GLY A 462 15.57 41.18 4.46
CA GLY A 462 14.41 40.31 4.65
C GLY A 462 14.73 38.82 4.77
N ALA A 463 15.76 38.33 4.09
CA ALA A 463 16.14 36.91 4.14
C ALA A 463 16.68 36.50 5.52
N ALA A 464 17.57 37.30 6.12
CA ALA A 464 18.11 37.03 7.44
C ALA A 464 17.03 37.15 8.53
N GLU A 465 16.17 38.19 8.44
CA GLU A 465 15.03 38.36 9.33
C GLU A 465 14.01 37.21 9.20
N LEU A 466 13.74 36.74 7.97
CA LEU A 466 12.85 35.61 7.72
C LEU A 466 13.39 34.33 8.37
N CYS A 467 14.66 33.99 8.18
CA CYS A 467 15.25 32.81 8.79
C CYS A 467 15.21 32.86 10.33
N ALA A 468 15.48 34.03 10.93
CA ALA A 468 15.36 34.23 12.36
C ALA A 468 13.90 34.08 12.84
N TRP A 469 12.93 34.60 12.08
CA TRP A 469 11.51 34.47 12.37
C TRP A 469 11.01 33.03 12.24
N LEU A 470 11.38 32.31 11.17
CA LEU A 470 11.00 30.90 10.94
C LEU A 470 11.51 29.99 12.06
N ARG A 471 12.71 30.23 12.60
CA ARG A 471 13.24 29.46 13.75
C ARG A 471 12.41 29.62 15.02
N LYS A 472 11.67 30.72 15.17
CA LYS A 472 10.74 30.95 16.30
C LYS A 472 9.39 30.25 16.11
N GLN A 473 9.02 29.91 14.88
CA GLN A 473 7.74 29.26 14.59
C GLN A 473 7.72 27.81 15.08
N SER A 474 6.52 27.30 15.38
CA SER A 474 6.35 25.92 15.82
C SER A 474 6.58 24.96 14.65
N ARG A 475 7.13 23.78 14.95
CA ARG A 475 7.35 22.72 13.94
C ARG A 475 6.05 22.33 13.24
N GLY A 476 4.94 22.27 13.99
CA GLY A 476 3.62 21.93 13.46
C GLY A 476 3.11 22.93 12.42
N LEU A 477 3.31 24.24 12.66
CA LEU A 477 2.92 25.29 11.72
C LEU A 477 3.74 25.22 10.43
N LEU A 478 5.06 25.04 10.53
CA LEU A 478 5.95 24.88 9.36
C LEU A 478 5.55 23.67 8.51
N ALA A 479 5.32 22.52 9.15
CA ALA A 479 4.90 21.30 8.46
C ALA A 479 3.52 21.45 7.81
N SER A 480 2.56 22.07 8.51
CA SER A 480 1.20 22.30 7.98
C SER A 480 1.20 23.27 6.80
N TRP A 481 2.02 24.32 6.84
CA TRP A 481 2.16 25.25 5.72
C TRP A 481 2.83 24.56 4.52
N LEU A 482 3.92 23.80 4.72
CA LEU A 482 4.54 23.01 3.66
C LEU A 482 3.55 22.00 3.05
N GLN A 483 2.72 21.35 3.87
CA GLN A 483 1.68 20.44 3.39
C GLN A 483 0.67 21.16 2.49
N SER A 484 0.26 22.38 2.86
CA SER A 484 -0.66 23.17 2.04
C SER A 484 -0.10 23.57 0.68
N GLN A 485 1.23 23.59 0.55
CA GLN A 485 1.96 23.85 -0.69
C GLN A 485 2.40 22.55 -1.40
N ALA A 486 1.96 21.38 -0.93
CA ALA A 486 2.36 20.05 -1.42
C ALA A 486 3.87 19.74 -1.30
N TRP A 487 4.56 20.32 -0.32
CA TRP A 487 5.97 20.04 -0.03
C TRP A 487 6.17 18.96 1.05
N PRO A 488 7.33 18.26 1.07
CA PRO A 488 7.65 17.26 2.09
C PRO A 488 7.66 17.82 3.52
N THR A 489 6.96 17.15 4.43
CA THR A 489 6.73 17.60 5.82
C THR A 489 7.56 16.87 6.89
N LYS A 490 8.31 15.82 6.49
CA LYS A 490 9.20 15.05 7.38
C LYS A 490 10.56 15.74 7.52
N GLY A 491 11.24 15.58 8.66
CA GLY A 491 12.58 16.14 8.88
C GLY A 491 12.79 16.76 10.25
N SER A 492 13.98 17.27 10.54
CA SER A 492 14.24 18.11 11.72
C SER A 492 13.58 19.50 11.60
N LYS A 493 13.47 20.26 12.70
CA LYS A 493 12.93 21.64 12.65
C LYS A 493 13.76 22.53 11.71
N ALA A 494 15.08 22.37 11.72
CA ALA A 494 16.00 23.11 10.87
C ALA A 494 15.74 22.84 9.38
N GLU A 495 15.61 21.58 8.99
CA GLU A 495 15.28 21.22 7.60
C GLU A 495 13.94 21.80 7.13
N LEU A 496 12.92 21.85 8.00
CA LEU A 496 11.64 22.46 7.65
C LEU A 496 11.78 23.97 7.47
N VAL A 497 12.58 24.64 8.31
CA VAL A 497 12.87 26.07 8.16
C VAL A 497 13.56 26.33 6.81
N ASP A 498 14.55 25.53 6.44
CA ASP A 498 15.30 25.70 5.20
C ASP A 498 14.39 25.48 3.97
N ARG A 499 13.49 24.48 4.01
CA ARG A 499 12.50 24.27 2.94
C ARG A 499 11.49 25.40 2.82
N VAL A 500 11.02 25.94 3.93
CA VAL A 500 10.12 27.11 3.88
C VAL A 500 10.87 28.33 3.34
N ALA A 501 12.09 28.60 3.80
CA ALA A 501 12.91 29.69 3.27
C ALA A 501 13.15 29.55 1.76
N PHE A 502 13.38 28.32 1.28
CA PHE A 502 13.48 28.01 -0.14
C PHE A 502 12.16 28.26 -0.88
N ALA A 503 11.04 27.72 -0.39
CA ALA A 503 9.74 27.81 -1.03
C ALA A 503 9.20 29.24 -1.14
N VAL A 504 9.46 30.10 -0.14
CA VAL A 504 9.08 31.53 -0.19
C VAL A 504 10.07 32.36 -1.03
N GLY A 505 11.15 31.76 -1.55
CA GLY A 505 12.10 32.40 -2.47
C GLY A 505 13.19 33.21 -1.79
N ALA A 506 13.49 32.95 -0.51
CA ALA A 506 14.54 33.66 0.22
C ALA A 506 15.96 33.24 -0.21
N ILE A 507 16.12 31.96 -0.59
CA ILE A 507 17.43 31.37 -0.91
C ILE A 507 17.82 31.59 -2.40
N GLY A 508 16.84 31.83 -3.28
CA GLY A 508 17.08 32.01 -4.71
C GLY A 508 17.51 33.42 -5.15
N LYS A 509 17.56 34.40 -4.25
CA LYS A 509 17.92 35.81 -4.57
C LYS A 509 19.26 36.28 -3.96
N ALA A 510 19.91 35.43 -3.17
CA ALA A 510 21.16 35.77 -2.48
C ALA A 510 22.43 35.29 -3.22
N ASN A 511 22.25 34.58 -4.34
CA ASN A 511 23.26 34.35 -5.38
C ASN A 511 22.88 35.20 -6.59
#